data_AF-A0AA51DSY6-F1
#
_entry.id   AF-A0AA51DSY6-F1
#
_cell.length_a   1.000
_cell.length_b   1.000
_cell.length_c   1.000
_cell.angle_alpha   90.00
_cell.angle_beta   90.00
_cell.angle_gamma   90.00
#
_symmetry.space_group_name_H-M   'P 1'
#
loop_
_entity.id
_entity.type
_entity.pdbx_description
1 polymer ?
#
loop_
_entity_poly.entity_id
_entity_poly.type
_entity_poly.pdbx_seq_one_letter_code
_entity_poly.pdbx_strand_id
1 'polypeptide(L)'
;MPDGKAENQLNLALDVSEQTRAKTLDLNVGYMPALNMWELIVKYSGDINRIAEELELVIVPLQNEYAIITIREDLIDRLSDYQEIEFIEKPKRLFYNVAQGRTASCINPLQTAQYNLFGRGVIVAIIDSGIDWTHPDFRNENGTTRILELWDQTIPGNPPAGYAIGTVYSREQINAALAVNNQAERLTMIPSTDLSGHGTHVKCLNTKSM
;
A
#
# COMPACT_ATOMS: atom_id res chain seq x y z
N MET A 1 -4.16 24.19 -14.16
CA MET A 1 -5.60 24.52 -14.06
C MET A 1 -5.85 25.82 -13.29
N PRO A 2 -6.84 26.64 -13.69
CA PRO A 2 -7.11 27.92 -13.04
C PRO A 2 -8.01 27.85 -11.80
N ASP A 3 -8.68 26.73 -11.52
CA ASP A 3 -9.84 26.72 -10.59
C ASP A 3 -9.50 26.43 -9.11
N GLY A 4 -8.21 26.40 -8.73
CA GLY A 4 -7.75 26.24 -7.33
C GLY A 4 -8.04 24.89 -6.66
N LYS A 5 -8.80 24.00 -7.32
CA LYS A 5 -9.14 22.65 -6.84
C LYS A 5 -8.03 21.62 -7.04
N ALA A 6 -6.95 21.97 -7.72
CA ALA A 6 -5.82 21.06 -7.96
C ALA A 6 -4.59 21.52 -7.18
N GLU A 7 -3.87 20.56 -6.61
CA GLU A 7 -2.60 20.82 -5.94
C GLU A 7 -1.58 21.50 -6.88
N ASN A 8 -0.79 22.44 -6.35
CA ASN A 8 0.29 23.10 -7.09
C ASN A 8 1.30 22.13 -7.74
N GLN A 9 1.63 21.03 -7.07
CA GLN A 9 2.55 20.04 -7.65
C GLN A 9 1.92 19.27 -8.82
N LEU A 10 0.62 18.98 -8.74
CA LEU A 10 -0.12 18.38 -9.85
C LEU A 10 -0.21 19.36 -11.02
N ASN A 11 -0.55 20.63 -10.78
CA ASN A 11 -0.54 21.68 -11.81
C ASN A 11 0.84 21.77 -12.50
N LEU A 12 1.92 21.82 -11.71
CA LEU A 12 3.28 21.85 -12.25
C LEU A 12 3.61 20.60 -13.08
N ALA A 13 3.14 19.42 -12.65
CA ALA A 13 3.34 18.20 -13.41
C ALA A 13 2.61 18.26 -14.76
N LEU A 14 1.35 18.70 -14.79
CA LEU A 14 0.56 18.82 -16.03
C LEU A 14 1.10 19.90 -16.97
N ASP A 15 1.71 20.97 -16.44
CA ASP A 15 2.24 22.08 -17.23
C ASP A 15 3.60 21.79 -17.89
N VAL A 16 4.34 20.77 -17.44
CA VAL A 16 5.66 20.41 -18.01
C VAL A 16 5.59 19.13 -18.82
N SER A 17 6.46 19.01 -19.83
CA SER A 17 6.54 17.79 -20.63
C SER A 17 6.93 16.56 -19.80
N GLU A 18 6.46 15.37 -20.20
CA GLU A 18 6.81 14.11 -19.55
C GLU A 18 8.34 13.91 -19.43
N GLN A 19 9.10 14.26 -20.48
CA GLN A 19 10.57 14.20 -20.46
C GLN A 19 11.19 15.08 -19.36
N THR A 20 10.54 16.20 -19.03
CA THR A 20 10.95 17.09 -17.95
C THR A 20 10.54 16.53 -16.60
N ARG A 21 9.29 16.06 -16.45
CA ARG A 21 8.81 15.40 -15.23
C ARG A 21 9.69 14.22 -14.83
N ALA A 22 10.09 13.39 -15.81
CA ALA A 22 10.91 12.20 -15.62
C ALA A 22 12.32 12.48 -15.08
N LYS A 23 12.81 13.73 -15.18
CA LYS A 23 14.08 14.14 -14.58
C LYS A 23 13.97 14.41 -13.08
N THR A 24 12.76 14.37 -12.53
CA THR A 24 12.49 14.58 -11.10
C THR A 24 12.04 13.28 -10.45
N LEU A 25 12.23 13.19 -9.13
CA LEU A 25 11.75 12.05 -8.34
C LEU A 25 10.29 12.17 -7.90
N ASP A 26 9.65 13.31 -8.19
CA ASP A 26 8.36 13.69 -7.59
C ASP A 26 7.26 13.97 -8.60
N LEU A 27 7.55 14.62 -9.74
CA LEU A 27 6.51 15.07 -10.67
C LEU A 27 5.86 13.92 -11.45
N ASN A 28 6.51 12.76 -11.58
CA ASN A 28 5.92 11.58 -12.22
C ASN A 28 5.22 10.63 -11.23
N VAL A 29 5.15 10.99 -9.94
CA VAL A 29 4.48 10.15 -8.94
C VAL A 29 2.97 10.12 -9.23
N GLY A 30 2.43 8.92 -9.44
CA GLY A 30 1.04 8.69 -9.84
C GLY A 30 0.83 8.60 -11.36
N TYR A 31 1.80 8.98 -12.20
CA TYR A 31 1.66 8.89 -13.65
C TYR A 31 2.00 7.48 -14.17
N MET A 32 1.18 6.96 -15.08
CA MET A 32 1.31 5.66 -15.75
C MET A 32 1.61 5.87 -17.25
N PRO A 33 2.89 5.94 -17.66
CA PRO A 33 3.27 6.28 -19.04
C PRO A 33 2.72 5.33 -20.09
N ALA A 34 2.61 4.03 -19.77
CA ALA A 34 2.13 3.02 -20.69
C ALA A 34 0.66 3.20 -21.10
N LEU A 35 -0.14 3.85 -20.25
CA LEU A 35 -1.58 4.04 -20.44
C LEU A 35 -1.96 5.52 -20.64
N ASN A 36 -1.02 6.44 -20.47
CA ASN A 36 -1.28 7.89 -20.41
C ASN A 36 -2.36 8.24 -19.37
N MET A 37 -2.27 7.61 -18.20
CA MET A 37 -3.21 7.78 -17.09
C MET A 37 -2.50 8.28 -15.84
N TRP A 38 -3.26 8.90 -14.95
CA TRP A 38 -2.85 9.34 -13.63
C TRP A 38 -3.66 8.63 -12.56
N GLU A 39 -2.96 8.10 -11.57
CA GLU A 39 -3.51 7.82 -10.25
C GLU A 39 -3.48 9.12 -9.43
N LEU A 40 -4.65 9.55 -8.97
CA LEU A 40 -4.84 10.77 -8.19
C LEU A 40 -5.67 10.47 -6.95
N ILE A 41 -5.48 11.28 -5.91
CA ILE A 41 -6.33 11.28 -4.73
C ILE A 41 -7.29 12.46 -4.88
N VAL A 42 -8.58 12.20 -4.67
CA VAL A 42 -9.62 13.23 -4.72
C VAL A 42 -10.35 13.30 -3.40
N LYS A 43 -10.64 14.54 -2.98
CA LYS A 43 -11.65 14.84 -1.97
C LYS A 43 -12.93 15.21 -2.71
N TYR A 44 -14.03 14.56 -2.34
CA TYR A 44 -15.32 14.77 -2.99
C TYR A 44 -16.44 14.89 -1.96
N SER A 45 -17.62 15.30 -2.43
CA SER A 45 -18.87 15.26 -1.66
C SER A 45 -19.97 14.59 -2.49
N GLY A 46 -20.91 13.94 -1.80
CA GLY A 46 -22.01 13.23 -2.47
C GLY A 46 -21.58 11.92 -3.13
N ASP A 47 -22.20 11.59 -4.27
CA ASP A 47 -22.00 10.32 -4.96
C ASP A 47 -21.04 10.46 -6.16
N ILE A 48 -19.81 9.96 -5.98
CA ILE A 48 -18.77 10.00 -7.02
C ILE A 48 -19.00 8.97 -8.14
N ASN A 49 -19.87 7.98 -7.95
CA ASN A 49 -20.06 6.90 -8.94
C ASN A 49 -20.59 7.43 -10.27
N ARG A 50 -21.44 8.46 -10.25
CA ARG A 50 -21.92 9.12 -11.47
C ARG A 50 -20.77 9.68 -12.31
N ILE A 51 -19.80 10.31 -11.65
CA ILE A 51 -18.61 10.89 -12.29
C ILE A 51 -17.70 9.77 -12.79
N ALA A 52 -17.60 8.68 -12.02
CA ALA A 52 -16.87 7.48 -12.41
C ALA A 52 -17.36 6.91 -13.74
N GLU A 53 -18.67 6.77 -13.89
CA GLU A 53 -19.28 6.25 -15.12
C GLU A 53 -19.11 7.22 -16.29
N GLU A 54 -19.30 8.52 -16.06
CA GLU A 54 -19.25 9.54 -17.13
C GLU A 54 -17.83 9.79 -17.68
N LEU A 55 -16.81 9.66 -16.83
CA LEU A 55 -15.41 9.86 -17.19
C LEU A 55 -14.62 8.54 -17.34
N GLU A 56 -15.30 7.40 -17.22
CA GLU A 56 -14.70 6.06 -17.25
C GLU A 56 -13.56 5.91 -16.23
N LEU A 57 -13.76 6.40 -15.01
CA LEU A 57 -12.78 6.34 -13.93
C LEU A 57 -12.75 4.95 -13.30
N VAL A 58 -11.55 4.48 -12.96
CA VAL A 58 -11.40 3.44 -11.94
C VAL A 58 -11.37 4.13 -10.60
N ILE A 59 -12.28 3.79 -9.68
CA ILE A 59 -12.38 4.40 -8.36
C ILE A 59 -12.18 3.38 -7.25
N VAL A 60 -11.31 3.71 -6.32
CA VAL A 60 -11.14 3.03 -5.03
C VAL A 60 -11.58 4.00 -3.93
N PRO A 61 -12.79 3.85 -3.39
CA PRO A 61 -13.29 4.74 -2.35
C PRO A 61 -12.50 4.54 -1.05
N LEU A 62 -12.15 5.65 -0.40
CA LEU A 62 -11.54 5.70 0.93
C LEU A 62 -12.53 6.28 1.94
N GLN A 63 -12.17 6.24 3.21
CA GLN A 63 -12.98 6.86 4.27
C GLN A 63 -12.93 8.39 4.20
N ASN A 64 -13.92 9.04 4.82
CA ASN A 64 -14.02 10.51 4.89
C ASN A 64 -14.08 11.20 3.52
N GLU A 65 -14.79 10.60 2.57
CA GLU A 65 -15.05 11.16 1.22
C GLU A 65 -13.75 11.46 0.45
N TYR A 66 -12.74 10.63 0.67
CA TYR A 66 -11.58 10.53 -0.20
C TYR A 66 -11.75 9.36 -1.15
N ALA A 67 -11.13 9.43 -2.33
CA ALA A 67 -11.01 8.29 -3.23
C ALA A 67 -9.68 8.35 -3.96
N ILE A 68 -9.15 7.18 -4.29
CA ILE A 68 -8.10 7.06 -5.31
C ILE A 68 -8.82 6.85 -6.64
N ILE A 69 -8.46 7.64 -7.65
CA ILE A 69 -8.99 7.50 -8.99
C ILE A 69 -7.86 7.22 -9.97
N THR A 70 -8.14 6.43 -10.99
CA THR A 70 -7.30 6.32 -12.18
C THR A 70 -8.04 6.97 -13.35
N ILE A 71 -7.45 8.04 -13.90
CA ILE A 71 -8.06 8.89 -14.93
C ILE A 71 -7.07 9.16 -16.06
N ARG A 72 -7.55 9.37 -17.29
CA ARG A 72 -6.70 9.83 -18.39
C ARG A 72 -6.24 11.28 -18.17
N GLU A 73 -5.01 11.60 -18.58
CA GLU A 73 -4.45 12.95 -18.39
C GLU A 73 -5.34 14.07 -18.99
N ASP A 74 -5.96 13.82 -20.14
CA ASP A 74 -6.80 14.79 -20.85
C ASP A 74 -8.18 15.04 -20.21
N LEU A 75 -8.58 14.21 -19.23
CA LEU A 75 -9.86 14.34 -18.52
C LEU A 75 -9.72 15.01 -17.15
N ILE A 76 -8.50 15.27 -16.67
CA ILE A 76 -8.26 15.84 -15.35
C ILE A 76 -8.86 17.25 -15.26
N ASP A 77 -8.71 18.08 -16.29
CA ASP A 77 -9.32 19.42 -16.34
C ASP A 77 -10.84 19.33 -16.16
N ARG A 78 -11.49 18.45 -16.93
CA ARG A 78 -12.93 18.23 -16.89
C ARG A 78 -13.39 17.66 -15.54
N LEU A 79 -12.57 16.87 -14.86
CA LEU A 79 -12.87 16.37 -13.51
C LEU A 79 -13.00 17.53 -12.50
N SER A 80 -12.17 18.56 -12.63
CA SER A 80 -12.20 19.70 -11.70
C SER A 80 -13.47 20.56 -11.82
N ASP A 81 -14.15 20.51 -12.97
CA ASP A 81 -15.38 21.27 -13.24
C ASP A 81 -16.60 20.74 -12.46
N TYR A 82 -16.55 19.50 -11.97
CA TYR A 82 -17.64 18.92 -11.18
C TYR A 82 -17.73 19.58 -9.80
N GLN A 83 -18.94 19.90 -9.35
CA GLN A 83 -19.18 20.54 -8.06
C GLN A 83 -18.89 19.59 -6.90
N GLU A 84 -19.10 18.30 -7.13
CA GLU A 84 -18.83 17.21 -6.20
C GLU A 84 -17.33 17.05 -5.95
N ILE A 85 -16.45 17.51 -6.85
CA ILE A 85 -14.99 17.46 -6.67
C ILE A 85 -14.53 18.72 -5.92
N GLU A 86 -14.03 18.51 -4.71
CA GLU A 86 -13.56 19.58 -3.82
C GLU A 86 -12.06 19.82 -4.01
N PHE A 87 -11.27 18.75 -4.12
CA PHE A 87 -9.82 18.85 -4.27
C PHE A 87 -9.21 17.64 -4.97
N ILE A 88 -8.13 17.85 -5.72
CA ILE A 88 -7.38 16.85 -6.47
C ILE A 88 -5.89 16.98 -6.13
N GLU A 89 -5.27 15.90 -5.70
CA GLU A 89 -3.84 15.84 -5.42
C GLU A 89 -3.18 14.63 -6.09
N LYS A 90 -1.88 14.76 -6.40
CA LYS A 90 -1.07 13.62 -6.84
C LYS A 90 -0.57 12.85 -5.60
N PRO A 91 -0.37 11.53 -5.69
CA PRO A 91 0.25 10.77 -4.61
C PRO A 91 1.64 11.32 -4.25
N LYS A 92 2.03 11.10 -3.00
CA LYS A 92 3.36 11.47 -2.50
C LYS A 92 4.26 10.25 -2.42
N ARG A 93 5.51 10.44 -2.83
CA ARG A 93 6.51 9.40 -2.65
C ARG A 93 6.91 9.36 -1.17
N LEU A 94 6.61 8.25 -0.51
CA LEU A 94 7.14 7.97 0.83
C LEU A 94 8.54 7.37 0.69
N PHE A 95 9.48 7.87 1.49
CA PHE A 95 10.81 7.31 1.62
C PHE A 95 10.91 6.58 2.95
N TYR A 96 11.67 5.49 2.99
CA TYR A 96 11.93 4.76 4.22
C TYR A 96 12.70 5.66 5.20
N ASN A 97 12.11 5.93 6.36
CA ASN A 97 12.86 6.42 7.51
C ASN A 97 13.34 5.20 8.29
N VAL A 98 14.64 4.90 8.23
CA VAL A 98 15.28 3.90 9.09
C VAL A 98 15.29 4.46 10.52
N ALA A 99 14.19 4.24 11.25
CA ALA A 99 14.16 4.52 12.67
C ALA A 99 15.08 3.51 13.38
N GLN A 100 16.14 4.01 14.03
CA GLN A 100 16.90 3.25 15.03
C GLN A 100 16.04 2.96 16.27
N GLY A 101 14.94 2.22 16.11
CA GLY A 101 13.91 2.06 17.14
C GLY A 101 14.35 1.21 18.34
N ARG A 102 15.41 0.41 18.19
CA ARG A 102 15.90 -0.48 19.25
C ARG A 102 16.82 0.19 20.27
N THR A 103 17.62 1.18 19.85
CA THR A 103 18.57 1.85 20.75
C THR A 103 17.89 2.91 21.62
N ALA A 104 16.76 3.47 21.16
CA ALA A 104 16.01 4.50 21.88
C ALA A 104 14.92 3.94 22.82
N SER A 105 14.44 2.71 22.57
CA SER A 105 13.33 2.13 23.33
C SER A 105 13.86 1.11 24.33
N CYS A 106 13.97 1.50 25.60
CA CYS A 106 14.24 0.59 26.72
C CYS A 106 13.07 -0.39 26.90
N ILE A 107 12.91 -1.38 26.01
CA ILE A 107 11.81 -2.37 26.02
C ILE A 107 12.06 -3.51 27.02
N ASN A 108 13.32 -3.82 27.33
CA ASN A 108 13.69 -4.90 28.25
C ASN A 108 13.01 -4.86 29.65
N PRO A 109 12.71 -3.71 30.28
CA PRO A 109 12.02 -3.67 31.57
C PRO A 109 10.54 -4.08 31.52
N LEU A 110 9.87 -4.01 30.36
CA LEU A 110 8.43 -4.30 30.22
C LEU A 110 8.11 -5.78 30.00
N GLN A 111 9.10 -6.60 29.64
CA GLN A 111 8.99 -8.06 29.53
C GLN A 111 9.33 -8.80 30.84
N THR A 112 9.36 -8.09 31.96
CA THR A 112 9.50 -8.72 33.27
C THR A 112 8.21 -9.43 33.67
N ALA A 113 8.32 -10.53 34.41
CA ALA A 113 7.25 -11.46 34.78
C ALA A 113 6.04 -10.85 35.53
N GLN A 114 6.04 -9.54 35.78
CA GLN A 114 5.02 -8.81 36.51
C GLN A 114 3.79 -8.43 35.66
N TYR A 115 3.93 -8.29 34.33
CA TYR A 115 2.82 -7.81 33.47
C TYR A 115 2.29 -8.82 32.45
N ASN A 116 3.11 -9.82 32.04
CA ASN A 116 2.69 -10.92 31.14
C ASN A 116 2.01 -10.46 29.81
N LEU A 117 2.41 -9.29 29.30
CA LEU A 117 1.83 -8.68 28.09
C LEU A 117 2.63 -9.10 26.83
N PHE A 118 2.22 -10.20 26.20
CA PHE A 118 2.82 -10.72 24.95
C PHE A 118 2.05 -10.30 23.69
N GLY A 119 1.17 -9.31 23.77
CA GLY A 119 0.35 -8.87 22.64
C GLY A 119 -0.73 -9.88 22.21
N ARG A 120 -1.09 -10.86 23.05
CA ARG A 120 -2.16 -11.82 22.75
C ARG A 120 -3.50 -11.09 22.52
N GLY A 121 -4.08 -11.28 21.33
CA GLY A 121 -5.31 -10.61 20.90
C GLY A 121 -5.10 -9.27 20.17
N VAL A 122 -3.86 -8.83 19.99
CA VAL A 122 -3.53 -7.61 19.24
C VAL A 122 -3.20 -7.95 17.80
N ILE A 123 -3.80 -7.21 16.86
CA ILE A 123 -3.45 -7.26 15.43
C ILE A 123 -2.49 -6.10 15.13
N VAL A 124 -1.36 -6.43 14.50
CA VAL A 124 -0.38 -5.44 14.03
C VAL A 124 -0.34 -5.49 12.51
N ALA A 125 -0.87 -4.44 11.87
CA ALA A 125 -0.74 -4.20 10.44
C ALA A 125 0.60 -3.53 10.13
N ILE A 126 1.30 -4.02 9.12
CA ILE A 126 2.55 -3.43 8.62
C ILE A 126 2.37 -3.16 7.14
N ILE A 127 2.52 -1.90 6.74
CA ILE A 127 2.43 -1.44 5.35
C ILE A 127 3.85 -1.05 4.95
N ASP A 128 4.53 -1.92 4.23
CA ASP A 128 5.96 -1.79 3.90
C ASP A 128 6.25 -2.56 2.61
N SER A 129 7.52 -2.79 2.27
CA SER A 129 7.98 -3.46 1.04
C SER A 129 7.60 -4.94 0.91
N GLY A 130 6.92 -5.51 1.91
CA GLY A 130 6.56 -6.92 1.98
C GLY A 130 7.09 -7.59 3.25
N ILE A 131 7.06 -8.92 3.25
CA ILE A 131 7.57 -9.74 4.35
C ILE A 131 8.07 -11.08 3.80
N ASP A 132 9.22 -11.55 4.28
CA ASP A 132 9.61 -12.95 4.11
C ASP A 132 8.73 -13.84 5.00
N TRP A 133 7.57 -14.25 4.46
CA TRP A 133 6.60 -15.11 5.15
C TRP A 133 7.12 -16.52 5.45
N THR A 134 8.28 -16.92 4.89
CA THR A 134 8.91 -18.23 5.16
C THR A 134 9.82 -18.21 6.38
N HIS A 135 10.15 -17.03 6.90
CA HIS A 135 11.11 -16.87 7.98
C HIS A 135 10.61 -17.53 9.29
N PRO A 136 11.46 -18.29 10.01
CA PRO A 136 11.08 -18.98 11.25
C PRO A 136 10.47 -18.09 12.33
N ASP A 137 10.95 -16.85 12.49
CA ASP A 137 10.44 -15.88 13.49
C ASP A 137 8.95 -15.52 13.29
N PHE A 138 8.42 -15.72 12.09
CA PHE A 138 7.01 -15.49 11.77
C PHE A 138 6.17 -16.75 11.81
N ARG A 139 6.72 -17.84 12.35
CA ARG A 139 6.03 -19.12 12.54
C ARG A 139 5.77 -19.35 14.02
N ASN A 140 4.68 -20.03 14.30
CA ASN A 140 4.38 -20.58 15.61
C ASN A 140 5.25 -21.83 15.85
N GLU A 141 5.33 -22.28 17.09
CA GLU A 141 6.10 -23.49 17.48
C GLU A 141 5.65 -24.75 16.72
N ASN A 142 4.37 -24.83 16.35
CA ASN A 142 3.82 -25.93 15.55
C ASN A 142 4.11 -25.82 14.03
N GLY A 143 4.88 -24.81 13.62
CA GLY A 143 5.28 -24.58 12.22
C GLY A 143 4.28 -23.80 11.36
N THR A 144 3.10 -23.47 11.87
CA THR A 144 2.12 -22.60 11.18
C THR A 144 2.53 -21.13 11.21
N THR A 145 1.98 -20.27 10.36
CA THR A 145 2.29 -18.84 10.33
C THR A 145 1.62 -18.03 11.45
N ARG A 146 2.29 -16.98 11.92
CA ARG A 146 1.74 -15.90 12.77
C ARG A 146 1.02 -14.84 11.95
N ILE A 147 1.19 -14.84 10.63
CA ILE A 147 0.57 -13.87 9.70
C ILE A 147 -0.93 -14.20 9.59
N LEU A 148 -1.77 -13.18 9.70
CA LEU A 148 -3.22 -13.29 9.52
C LEU A 148 -3.57 -13.24 8.05
N GLU A 149 -3.13 -12.19 7.38
CA GLU A 149 -3.31 -11.94 5.95
C GLU A 149 -2.06 -11.24 5.40
N LEU A 150 -1.75 -11.51 4.14
CA LEU A 150 -0.71 -10.85 3.37
C LEU A 150 -1.33 -10.33 2.08
N TRP A 151 -1.37 -9.01 1.90
CA TRP A 151 -1.79 -8.40 0.64
C TRP A 151 -0.56 -7.87 -0.10
N ASP A 152 -0.25 -8.47 -1.24
CA ASP A 152 0.80 -8.00 -2.13
C ASP A 152 0.17 -7.23 -3.30
N GLN A 153 0.35 -5.91 -3.30
CA GLN A 153 -0.23 -5.03 -4.32
C GLN A 153 0.43 -5.18 -5.70
N THR A 154 1.60 -5.82 -5.78
CA THR A 154 2.35 -5.96 -7.03
C THR A 154 1.96 -7.21 -7.81
N ILE A 155 1.27 -8.17 -7.18
CA ILE A 155 0.88 -9.44 -7.79
C ILE A 155 -0.57 -9.33 -8.28
N PRO A 156 -0.83 -9.32 -9.60
CA PRO A 156 -2.18 -9.26 -10.12
C PRO A 156 -2.95 -10.54 -9.81
N GLY A 157 -4.25 -10.42 -9.53
CA GLY A 157 -5.10 -11.60 -9.32
C GLY A 157 -6.31 -11.33 -8.44
N ASN A 158 -6.17 -11.63 -7.15
CA ASN A 158 -7.29 -11.68 -6.19
C ASN A 158 -7.20 -10.53 -5.18
N PRO A 159 -7.59 -9.30 -5.55
CA PRO A 159 -7.52 -8.16 -4.65
C PRO A 159 -8.55 -8.28 -3.51
N PRO A 160 -8.31 -7.65 -2.34
CA PRO A 160 -9.32 -7.54 -1.30
C PRO A 160 -10.57 -6.82 -1.79
N ALA A 161 -11.72 -7.09 -1.16
CA ALA A 161 -12.98 -6.44 -1.51
C ALA A 161 -12.87 -4.90 -1.45
N GLY A 162 -13.28 -4.23 -2.51
CA GLY A 162 -13.19 -2.76 -2.65
C GLY A 162 -11.89 -2.26 -3.30
N TYR A 163 -10.93 -3.13 -3.60
CA TYR A 163 -9.68 -2.79 -4.29
C TYR A 163 -9.61 -3.44 -5.68
N ALA A 164 -8.90 -2.77 -6.60
CA ALA A 164 -8.75 -3.23 -7.98
C ALA A 164 -7.44 -3.99 -8.25
N ILE A 165 -6.45 -3.89 -7.35
CA ILE A 165 -5.09 -4.39 -7.58
C ILE A 165 -4.56 -5.29 -6.46
N GLY A 166 -3.61 -6.12 -6.83
CA GLY A 166 -2.90 -7.01 -5.92
C GLY A 166 -3.59 -8.35 -5.68
N THR A 167 -2.98 -9.13 -4.80
CA THR A 167 -3.45 -10.44 -4.40
C THR A 167 -3.36 -10.60 -2.89
N VAL A 168 -4.46 -11.01 -2.25
CA VAL A 168 -4.50 -11.36 -0.83
C VAL A 168 -4.27 -12.85 -0.62
N TYR A 169 -3.40 -13.17 0.33
CA TYR A 169 -3.11 -14.51 0.83
C TYR A 169 -3.57 -14.62 2.27
N SER A 170 -4.52 -15.53 2.50
CA SER A 170 -5.00 -15.90 3.83
C SER A 170 -3.96 -16.72 4.60
N ARG A 171 -4.09 -16.74 5.93
CA ARG A 171 -3.34 -17.63 6.81
C ARG A 171 -3.36 -19.09 6.34
N GLU A 172 -4.51 -19.58 5.87
CA GLU A 172 -4.71 -20.95 5.43
C GLU A 172 -3.86 -21.25 4.19
N GLN A 173 -3.84 -20.32 3.21
CA GLN A 173 -3.00 -20.43 2.03
C GLN A 173 -1.51 -20.39 2.39
N ILE A 174 -1.11 -19.49 3.30
CA ILE A 174 0.27 -19.40 3.78
C ILE A 174 0.69 -20.71 4.48
N ASN A 175 -0.17 -21.26 5.34
CA ASN A 175 0.09 -22.53 6.01
C ASN A 175 0.19 -23.69 5.01
N ALA A 176 -0.68 -23.74 4.00
CA ALA A 176 -0.62 -24.75 2.96
C ALA A 176 0.70 -24.66 2.18
N ALA A 177 1.16 -23.46 1.85
CA ALA A 177 2.46 -23.26 1.22
C ALA A 177 3.61 -23.66 2.17
N LEU A 178 3.58 -23.26 3.44
CA LEU A 178 4.61 -23.63 4.42
C LEU A 178 4.75 -25.14 4.65
N ALA A 179 3.71 -25.94 4.40
CA ALA A 179 3.75 -27.39 4.49
C ALA A 179 4.53 -28.06 3.34
N VAL A 180 4.80 -27.33 2.25
CA VAL A 180 5.61 -27.81 1.12
C VAL A 180 7.09 -27.66 1.45
N ASN A 181 7.85 -28.76 1.37
CA ASN A 181 9.27 -28.78 1.72
C ASN A 181 10.16 -28.05 0.68
N ASN A 182 9.73 -28.00 -0.58
CA ASN A 182 10.48 -27.38 -1.67
C ASN A 182 10.20 -25.87 -1.74
N GLN A 183 11.24 -25.06 -1.62
CA GLN A 183 11.14 -23.60 -1.70
C GLN A 183 10.62 -23.09 -3.05
N ALA A 184 10.99 -23.71 -4.17
CA ALA A 184 10.52 -23.28 -5.48
C ALA A 184 9.00 -23.51 -5.66
N GLU A 185 8.51 -24.63 -5.14
CA GLU A 185 7.07 -24.94 -5.15
C GLU A 185 6.30 -23.99 -4.22
N ARG A 186 6.87 -23.65 -3.05
CA ARG A 186 6.30 -22.62 -2.15
C ARG A 186 6.11 -21.28 -2.83
N LEU A 187 7.12 -20.81 -3.55
CA LEU A 187 7.07 -19.54 -4.28
C LEU A 187 6.17 -19.60 -5.53
N THR A 188 5.85 -20.79 -6.01
CA THR A 188 4.84 -20.96 -7.06
C THR A 188 3.43 -20.78 -6.48
N MET A 189 3.20 -21.20 -5.24
CA MET A 189 1.92 -21.01 -4.55
C MET A 189 1.72 -19.58 -4.06
N ILE A 190 2.76 -18.97 -3.50
CA ILE A 190 2.74 -17.58 -3.00
C ILE A 190 4.00 -16.88 -3.53
N PRO A 191 3.92 -16.23 -4.70
CA PRO A 191 5.06 -15.53 -5.31
C PRO A 191 5.42 -14.19 -4.66
N SER A 192 4.86 -13.88 -3.49
CA SER A 192 5.20 -12.65 -2.74
C SER A 192 6.56 -12.78 -2.07
N THR A 193 7.43 -11.81 -2.34
CA THR A 193 8.79 -11.73 -1.78
C THR A 193 9.12 -10.30 -1.39
N ASP A 194 9.76 -10.12 -0.24
CA ASP A 194 10.27 -8.82 0.18
C ASP A 194 11.63 -8.55 -0.48
N LEU A 195 11.61 -7.90 -1.64
CA LEU A 195 12.81 -7.63 -2.43
C LEU A 195 13.77 -6.62 -1.78
N SER A 196 13.29 -5.79 -0.84
CA SER A 196 14.11 -4.79 -0.17
C SER A 196 14.64 -5.26 1.20
N GLY A 197 13.93 -6.18 1.85
CA GLY A 197 14.22 -6.67 3.20
C GLY A 197 13.80 -5.72 4.33
N HIS A 198 13.34 -4.50 4.00
CA HIS A 198 12.95 -3.49 4.98
C HIS A 198 11.72 -3.93 5.78
N GLY A 199 10.64 -4.34 5.10
CA GLY A 199 9.43 -4.81 5.76
C GLY A 199 9.65 -6.06 6.63
N THR A 200 10.53 -6.97 6.21
CA THR A 200 10.98 -8.12 7.01
C THR A 200 11.71 -7.67 8.28
N HIS A 201 12.59 -6.68 8.20
CA HIS A 201 13.30 -6.12 9.35
C HIS A 201 12.33 -5.45 10.35
N VAL A 202 11.40 -4.63 9.83
CA VAL A 202 10.36 -3.97 10.65
C VAL A 202 9.49 -4.99 11.37
N LYS A 203 9.09 -6.10 10.71
CA LYS A 203 8.33 -7.17 11.37
C LYS A 203 9.17 -7.92 12.41
N CYS A 204 10.46 -8.20 12.14
CA CYS A 204 11.33 -8.91 13.08
C CYS A 204 11.49 -8.14 14.42
N LEU A 205 11.54 -6.81 14.37
CA LEU A 205 11.56 -5.96 15.57
C LEU A 205 10.31 -6.15 16.45
N ASN A 206 9.14 -6.31 15.82
CA ASN A 206 7.86 -6.47 16.50
C ASN A 206 7.57 -7.90 16.98
N THR A 207 8.27 -8.91 16.46
CA THR A 207 7.96 -10.33 16.70
C THR A 207 8.92 -11.03 17.67
N LYS A 208 10.16 -10.52 17.84
CA LYS A 208 11.08 -10.96 18.91
C LYS A 208 10.79 -10.34 20.28
N SER A 209 9.90 -9.34 20.32
CA SER A 209 9.50 -8.64 21.55
C SER A 209 8.15 -9.12 22.11
N MET A 210 7.59 -10.21 21.54
CA MET A 210 6.36 -10.87 21.99
C MET A 210 6.65 -12.32 22.31
#